data_AF-A0A9N9X4Y3-F1
#
_entry.id   AF-A0A9N9X4Y3-F1
#
_cell.length_a   1.000
_cell.length_b   1.000
_cell.length_c   1.000
_cell.angle_alpha   90.00
_cell.angle_beta   90.00
_cell.angle_gamma   90.00
#
_symmetry.space_group_name_H-M   'P 1'
#
loop_
_entity.id
_entity.type
_entity.pdbx_description
1 polymer ?
#
loop_
_entity_poly.entity_id
_entity_poly.type
_entity_poly.pdbx_seq_one_letter_code
_entity_poly.pdbx_strand_id
1 'polypeptide(L)'
;MELAEEMDQVPKKKPKLGRLSEVKKKLLKQSHEVRPNCRCSRLRCFDAIKPCYRQLVVTKFNEMEDYNEQNLYLGGLITTSLVKQCRPRNEDTYSYSYKIRYLVDGNLIKVPVCFKAFMSIHGITPRRVQTLHSMLTNKGRIVKNRPGTKVVGSAGLKVEVYDSRSWRSQKTNTGLVGFDEILLAQDRSSYCYEGKGEVHDIHNRDIQRDWIEMLLSKFGE
;
A
#
# COMPACT_ATOMS: atom_id res chain seq x y z
N MET A 1 14.05 40.90 -54.26
CA MET A 1 13.61 41.45 -52.96
C MET A 1 13.25 40.23 -52.13
N GLU A 2 14.26 39.60 -51.53
CA GLU A 2 14.10 38.39 -50.71
C GLU A 2 14.33 38.81 -49.26
N LEU A 3 13.28 38.71 -48.45
CA LEU A 3 13.32 38.95 -47.02
C LEU A 3 13.51 37.59 -46.33
N ALA A 4 14.71 37.36 -45.79
CA ALA A 4 14.99 36.22 -44.93
C ALA A 4 14.36 36.49 -43.56
N GLU A 5 13.39 35.66 -43.17
CA GLU A 5 12.82 35.66 -41.83
C GLU A 5 13.82 35.03 -40.84
N GLU A 6 14.41 35.85 -39.98
CA GLU A 6 15.22 35.37 -38.86
C GLU A 6 14.31 34.75 -37.79
N MET A 7 14.35 33.43 -37.66
CA MET A 7 13.71 32.71 -36.56
C MET A 7 14.56 32.85 -35.28
N ASP A 8 14.10 33.70 -34.37
CA ASP A 8 14.68 33.90 -33.05
C ASP A 8 14.54 32.62 -32.19
N GLN A 9 15.66 31.94 -31.92
CA GLN A 9 15.66 30.72 -31.11
C GLN A 9 15.64 31.08 -29.62
N VAL A 10 14.45 31.08 -29.02
CA VAL A 10 14.28 31.25 -27.58
C VAL A 10 15.07 30.16 -26.82
N PRO A 11 16.02 30.52 -25.93
CA PRO A 11 16.83 29.54 -25.22
C PRO A 11 15.94 28.69 -24.30
N LYS A 12 15.87 27.39 -24.58
CA LYS A 12 15.11 26.43 -23.77
C LYS A 12 15.70 26.36 -22.37
N LYS A 13 14.90 26.72 -21.36
CA LYS A 13 15.28 26.67 -19.95
C LYS A 13 15.65 25.22 -19.58
N LYS A 14 16.86 24.99 -19.08
CA LYS A 14 17.32 23.66 -18.67
C LYS A 14 16.32 23.07 -17.66
N PRO A 15 15.90 21.80 -17.82
CA PRO A 15 14.98 21.18 -16.88
C PRO A 15 15.63 21.18 -15.49
N LYS A 16 14.86 21.58 -14.47
CA LYS A 16 15.29 21.46 -13.08
C LYS A 16 15.35 19.98 -12.73
N LEU A 17 16.53 19.39 -12.82
CA LEU A 17 16.79 18.07 -12.26
C LEU A 17 16.63 18.18 -10.73
N GLY A 18 15.79 17.33 -10.15
CA GLY A 18 15.53 17.32 -8.70
C GLY A 18 16.81 17.06 -7.88
N ARG A 19 16.80 17.37 -6.59
CA ARG A 19 17.96 17.10 -5.73
C ARG A 19 18.17 15.58 -5.63
N LEU A 20 19.41 15.10 -5.74
CA LEU A 20 19.73 13.67 -5.57
C LEU A 20 19.18 13.08 -4.27
N SER A 21 19.13 13.89 -3.19
CA SER A 21 18.51 13.49 -1.92
C SER A 21 17.01 13.18 -2.02
N GLU A 22 16.28 13.84 -2.92
CA GLU A 22 14.85 13.60 -3.16
C GLU A 22 14.67 12.30 -3.96
N VAL A 23 15.52 12.08 -4.98
CA VAL A 23 15.57 10.83 -5.73
C VAL A 23 15.84 9.65 -4.80
N LYS A 24 16.86 9.76 -3.93
CA LYS A 24 17.16 8.72 -2.93
C LYS A 24 15.97 8.46 -2.00
N LYS A 25 15.28 9.50 -1.53
CA LYS A 25 14.08 9.36 -0.70
C LYS A 25 12.94 8.66 -1.44
N LYS A 26 12.76 8.93 -2.74
CA LYS A 26 11.77 8.23 -3.57
C LYS A 26 12.12 6.76 -3.72
N LEU A 27 13.35 6.45 -4.09
CA LEU A 27 13.83 5.07 -4.24
C LEU A 27 13.61 4.26 -2.96
N LEU A 28 13.97 4.81 -1.79
CA LEU A 28 13.78 4.13 -0.50
C LEU A 28 12.30 3.88 -0.12
N LYS A 29 11.35 4.64 -0.68
CA LYS A 29 9.91 4.43 -0.46
C LYS A 29 9.33 3.34 -1.36
N GLN A 30 10.02 2.99 -2.44
CA GLN A 30 9.59 2.05 -3.46
C GLN A 30 10.45 0.77 -3.47
N SER A 31 11.43 0.66 -2.57
CA SER A 31 12.31 -0.48 -2.44
C SER A 31 11.96 -1.33 -1.21
N HIS A 32 10.68 -1.63 -1.00
CA HIS A 32 10.27 -2.56 0.06
C HIS A 32 10.45 -4.01 -0.39
N GLU A 33 10.86 -4.86 0.54
CA GLU A 33 11.09 -6.28 0.32
C GLU A 33 10.38 -7.12 1.39
N VAL A 34 9.98 -8.33 1.01
CA VAL A 34 9.40 -9.30 1.94
C VAL A 34 10.47 -9.72 2.95
N ARG A 35 10.19 -9.54 4.23
CA ARG A 35 11.07 -9.96 5.34
C ARG A 35 10.84 -11.43 5.72
N PRO A 36 11.69 -12.02 6.58
CA PRO A 36 11.54 -13.40 7.01
C PRO A 36 10.19 -13.74 7.65
N ASN A 37 9.88 -15.04 7.61
CA ASN A 37 8.65 -15.62 8.15
C ASN A 37 8.43 -15.21 9.62
N CYS A 38 7.19 -14.84 9.95
CA CYS A 38 6.78 -14.48 11.32
C CYS A 38 6.75 -15.64 12.31
N ARG A 39 6.86 -16.90 11.85
CA ARG A 39 6.86 -18.15 12.65
C ARG A 39 5.68 -18.27 13.61
N CYS A 40 4.51 -17.76 13.23
CA CYS A 40 3.33 -17.79 14.10
C CYS A 40 2.63 -19.15 14.00
N SER A 41 2.41 -19.82 15.12
CA SER A 41 1.75 -21.13 15.17
C SER A 41 0.25 -21.05 14.92
N ARG A 42 -0.41 -20.00 15.43
CA ARG A 42 -1.87 -19.83 15.38
C ARG A 42 -2.43 -19.62 13.99
N LEU A 43 -1.84 -18.69 13.23
CA LEU A 43 -2.36 -18.28 11.92
C LEU A 43 -1.55 -18.83 10.76
N ARG A 44 -0.35 -19.38 11.01
CA ARG A 44 0.56 -19.92 9.99
C ARG A 44 0.63 -19.01 8.75
N CYS A 45 0.82 -17.70 8.95
CA CYS A 45 0.54 -16.69 7.93
C CYS A 45 1.33 -16.89 6.63
N PHE A 46 2.55 -17.39 6.71
CA PHE A 46 3.41 -17.64 5.55
C PHE A 46 3.08 -18.96 4.83
N ASP A 47 2.33 -19.85 5.48
CA ASP A 47 1.82 -21.08 4.84
C ASP A 47 0.46 -20.77 4.18
N ALA A 48 -0.35 -19.94 4.83
CA ALA A 48 -1.64 -19.47 4.32
C ALA A 48 -1.49 -18.60 3.05
N ILE A 49 -0.38 -17.87 2.90
CA ILE A 49 -0.13 -17.00 1.75
C ILE A 49 1.12 -17.52 1.01
N LYS A 50 0.89 -18.06 -0.19
CA LYS A 50 1.96 -18.57 -1.08
C LYS A 50 3.00 -17.47 -1.38
N PRO A 51 4.27 -17.84 -1.60
CA PRO A 51 5.36 -16.89 -1.88
C PRO A 51 5.07 -15.93 -3.04
N CYS A 52 4.48 -16.43 -4.13
CA CYS A 52 4.13 -15.62 -5.29
C CYS A 52 3.18 -14.46 -4.95
N TYR A 53 2.13 -14.72 -4.18
CA TYR A 53 1.18 -13.68 -3.75
C TYR A 53 1.79 -12.68 -2.76
N ARG A 54 2.73 -13.13 -1.91
CA ARG A 54 3.47 -12.20 -1.03
C ARG A 54 4.28 -11.20 -1.87
N GLN A 55 4.95 -11.71 -2.90
CA GLN A 55 5.72 -10.86 -3.81
C GLN A 55 4.81 -9.89 -4.56
N LEU A 56 3.68 -10.36 -5.07
CA LEU A 56 2.68 -9.50 -5.73
C LEU A 56 2.21 -8.35 -4.82
N VAL A 57 1.93 -8.65 -3.55
CA VAL A 57 1.53 -7.64 -2.56
C VAL A 57 2.61 -6.58 -2.37
N VAL A 58 3.89 -6.97 -2.34
CA VAL A 58 5.00 -6.02 -2.21
C VAL A 58 5.22 -5.21 -3.48
N THR A 59 5.15 -5.85 -4.64
CA THR A 59 5.26 -5.17 -5.94
C THR A 59 4.21 -4.07 -6.05
N LYS A 60 2.94 -4.39 -5.78
CA LYS A 60 1.85 -3.40 -5.73
C LYS A 60 2.09 -2.31 -4.68
N PHE A 61 2.71 -2.67 -3.56
CA PHE A 61 3.04 -1.70 -2.53
C PHE A 61 4.12 -0.69 -2.99
N ASN A 62 5.09 -1.16 -3.77
CA ASN A 62 6.18 -0.37 -4.32
C ASN A 62 5.76 0.49 -5.53
N GLU A 63 4.71 0.10 -6.25
CA GLU A 63 4.11 0.88 -7.33
C GLU A 63 3.49 2.20 -6.82
N MET A 64 3.02 2.24 -5.57
CA MET A 64 2.49 3.46 -4.97
C MET A 64 3.61 4.50 -4.73
N GLU A 65 3.49 5.68 -5.36
CA GLU A 65 4.52 6.72 -5.32
C GLU A 65 4.50 7.49 -3.98
N ASP A 66 3.30 7.77 -3.44
CA ASP A 66 3.17 8.68 -2.30
C ASP A 66 3.00 7.95 -0.96
N TYR A 67 3.60 8.53 0.10
CA TYR A 67 3.52 7.99 1.45
C TYR A 67 2.08 7.99 1.98
N ASN A 68 1.30 8.99 1.57
CA ASN A 68 -0.12 9.08 1.93
C ASN A 68 -0.94 7.96 1.30
N GLU A 69 -0.66 7.64 0.04
CA GLU A 69 -1.34 6.56 -0.70
C GLU A 69 -1.02 5.20 -0.08
N GLN A 70 0.26 4.95 0.19
CA GLN A 70 0.69 3.76 0.93
C GLN A 70 0.00 3.64 2.30
N ASN A 71 -0.15 4.75 3.04
CA ASN A 71 -0.82 4.72 4.34
C ASN A 71 -2.32 4.45 4.21
N LEU A 72 -3.00 5.04 3.22
CA LEU A 72 -4.41 4.75 2.95
C LEU A 72 -4.61 3.28 2.63
N TYR A 73 -3.75 2.72 1.77
CA TYR A 73 -3.73 1.30 1.46
C TYR A 73 -3.57 0.46 2.73
N LEU A 74 -2.52 0.71 3.54
CA LEU A 74 -2.27 -0.04 4.78
C LEU A 74 -3.42 0.11 5.79
N GLY A 75 -4.06 1.27 5.87
CA GLY A 75 -5.23 1.48 6.73
C GLY A 75 -6.44 0.68 6.30
N GLY A 76 -6.68 0.53 5.00
CA GLY A 76 -7.74 -0.33 4.48
C GLY A 76 -7.56 -1.81 4.82
N LEU A 77 -6.34 -2.21 5.22
CA LEU A 77 -6.00 -3.56 5.65
C LEU A 77 -6.11 -3.76 7.18
N ILE A 78 -6.25 -2.67 7.95
CA ILE A 78 -6.35 -2.70 9.41
C ILE A 78 -7.81 -2.46 9.81
N THR A 79 -8.34 -3.32 10.67
CA THR A 79 -9.65 -3.12 11.30
C THR A 79 -9.46 -2.86 12.79
N THR A 80 -9.93 -1.69 13.23
CA THR A 80 -9.90 -1.27 14.64
C THR A 80 -11.23 -1.59 15.32
N SER A 81 -11.18 -2.16 16.51
CA SER A 81 -12.35 -2.46 17.35
C SER A 81 -12.15 -1.94 18.77
N LEU A 82 -13.12 -1.20 19.30
CA LEU A 82 -13.15 -0.76 20.70
C LEU A 82 -13.39 -1.98 21.60
N VAL A 83 -12.55 -2.16 22.62
CA VAL A 83 -12.69 -3.27 23.58
C VAL A 83 -13.72 -2.88 24.63
N LYS A 84 -14.92 -3.48 24.54
CA LYS A 84 -16.06 -3.15 25.41
C LYS A 84 -15.94 -3.66 26.86
N GLN A 85 -15.09 -4.66 27.09
CA GLN A 85 -14.90 -5.28 28.40
C GLN A 85 -13.41 -5.26 28.76
N CYS A 86 -13.02 -4.26 29.56
CA CYS A 86 -11.72 -4.18 30.19
C CYS A 86 -11.93 -4.10 31.71
N ARG A 87 -10.95 -4.57 32.49
CA ARG A 87 -10.85 -4.17 33.90
C ARG A 87 -10.79 -2.64 33.94
N PRO A 88 -11.43 -1.97 34.92
CA PRO A 88 -11.52 -0.52 34.95
C PRO A 88 -10.13 0.10 34.88
N ARG A 89 -9.86 0.76 33.76
CA ARG A 89 -8.67 1.56 33.48
C ARG A 89 -9.18 2.88 32.93
N ASN A 90 -8.53 3.99 33.25
CA ASN A 90 -9.00 5.35 32.92
C ASN A 90 -8.96 5.69 31.41
N GLU A 91 -8.76 4.71 30.51
CA GLU A 91 -8.48 4.93 29.09
C GLU A 91 -9.19 3.92 28.19
N ASP A 92 -9.70 4.40 27.05
CA ASP A 92 -10.27 3.58 26.00
C ASP A 92 -9.22 2.64 25.40
N THR A 93 -9.50 1.34 25.45
CA THR A 93 -8.60 0.30 24.90
C THR A 93 -9.10 -0.14 23.53
N TYR A 94 -8.20 -0.11 22.53
CA TYR A 94 -8.48 -0.54 21.17
C TYR A 94 -7.73 -1.82 20.81
N SER A 95 -8.41 -2.71 20.11
CA SER A 95 -7.83 -3.91 19.50
C SER A 95 -7.75 -3.72 17.98
N TYR A 96 -6.69 -4.26 17.38
CA TYR A 96 -6.40 -4.14 15.95
C TYR A 96 -6.30 -5.53 15.33
N SER A 97 -6.92 -5.70 14.16
CA SER A 97 -6.81 -6.90 13.35
C SER A 97 -6.29 -6.56 11.95
N TYR A 98 -5.50 -7.46 11.39
CA TYR A 98 -4.76 -7.24 10.14
C TYR A 98 -5.22 -8.26 9.10
N LYS A 99 -5.40 -7.80 7.87
CA LYS A 99 -5.79 -8.64 6.73
C LYS A 99 -4.90 -8.31 5.53
N ILE A 100 -4.61 -9.30 4.69
CA ILE A 100 -3.97 -9.11 3.40
C ILE A 100 -4.97 -9.44 2.31
N ARG A 101 -4.97 -8.64 1.24
CA ARG A 101 -5.84 -8.80 0.08
C ARG A 101 -5.01 -9.09 -1.15
N TYR A 102 -5.36 -10.13 -1.90
CA TYR A 102 -4.77 -10.45 -3.20
C TYR A 102 -5.82 -11.10 -4.10
N LEU A 103 -5.56 -11.11 -5.41
CA LEU A 103 -6.46 -11.68 -6.40
C LEU A 103 -5.99 -13.10 -6.78
N VAL A 104 -6.93 -14.03 -6.89
CA VAL A 104 -6.73 -15.38 -7.43
C VAL A 104 -7.86 -15.63 -8.41
N ASP A 105 -7.53 -15.82 -9.69
CA ASP A 105 -8.51 -16.09 -10.75
C ASP A 105 -9.66 -15.08 -10.78
N GLY A 106 -9.34 -13.79 -10.59
CA GLY A 106 -10.30 -12.69 -10.51
C GLY A 106 -11.04 -12.55 -9.17
N ASN A 107 -10.85 -13.47 -8.22
CA ASN A 107 -11.48 -13.43 -6.90
C ASN A 107 -10.61 -12.73 -5.87
N LEU A 108 -11.19 -11.77 -5.14
CA LEU A 108 -10.51 -11.06 -4.06
C LEU A 108 -10.48 -11.88 -2.77
N ILE A 109 -9.34 -12.49 -2.48
CA ILE A 109 -9.13 -13.26 -1.26
C ILE A 109 -8.65 -12.34 -0.13
N LYS A 110 -9.28 -12.46 1.05
CA LYS A 110 -8.93 -11.72 2.28
C LYS A 110 -8.41 -12.69 3.33
N VAL A 111 -7.11 -12.67 3.63
CA VAL A 111 -6.48 -13.58 4.60
C VAL A 111 -6.15 -12.83 5.90
N PRO A 112 -6.61 -13.30 7.08
CA PRO A 112 -6.23 -12.72 8.36
C PRO A 112 -4.77 -13.03 8.69
N VAL A 113 -4.02 -12.02 9.13
CA VAL A 113 -2.59 -12.17 9.44
C VAL A 113 -2.26 -11.63 10.83
N CYS A 114 -1.13 -12.08 11.39
CA CYS A 114 -0.61 -11.51 12.62
C CYS A 114 0.14 -10.20 12.34
N PHE A 115 0.32 -9.37 13.37
CA PHE A 115 1.07 -8.11 13.27
C PHE A 115 2.47 -8.28 12.67
N LYS A 116 3.19 -9.33 13.09
CA LYS A 116 4.54 -9.64 12.56
C LYS A 116 4.50 -9.98 11.07
N ALA A 117 3.55 -10.80 10.64
CA ALA A 117 3.38 -11.15 9.23
C ALA A 117 3.02 -9.94 8.38
N PHE A 118 2.13 -9.08 8.88
CA PHE A 118 1.77 -7.84 8.20
C PHE A 118 3.00 -6.96 7.94
N MET A 119 3.84 -6.77 8.96
CA MET A 119 5.10 -6.02 8.80
C MET A 119 6.08 -6.72 7.86
N SER A 120 6.22 -8.04 7.98
CA SER A 120 7.16 -8.79 7.16
C SER A 120 6.77 -8.79 5.70
N ILE A 121 5.50 -9.01 5.39
CA ILE A 121 5.02 -9.06 4.01
C ILE A 121 5.14 -7.69 3.38
N HIS A 122 4.70 -6.60 4.01
CA HIS A 122 4.82 -5.25 3.41
C HIS A 122 6.20 -4.61 3.54
N GLY A 123 7.17 -5.26 4.20
CA GLY A 123 8.52 -4.69 4.41
C GLY A 123 8.57 -3.46 5.32
N ILE A 124 7.53 -3.19 6.11
CA ILE A 124 7.37 -1.96 6.91
C ILE A 124 7.89 -2.11 8.36
N THR A 125 8.19 -0.97 8.97
CA THR A 125 8.62 -0.90 10.37
C THR A 125 7.43 -0.88 11.35
N PRO A 126 7.61 -1.36 12.59
CA PRO A 126 6.55 -1.30 13.61
C PRO A 126 6.09 0.12 13.90
N ARG A 127 7.03 1.08 13.86
CA ARG A 127 6.72 2.50 14.07
C ARG A 127 5.70 3.02 13.07
N ARG A 128 5.80 2.60 11.81
CA ARG A 128 4.85 2.98 10.76
C ARG A 128 3.44 2.50 11.10
N VAL A 129 3.29 1.25 11.55
CA VAL A 129 1.97 0.70 11.94
C VAL A 129 1.42 1.37 13.20
N GLN A 130 2.26 1.69 14.18
CA GLN A 130 1.84 2.45 15.37
C GLN A 130 1.28 3.82 15.00
N THR A 131 1.88 4.52 14.03
CA THR A 131 1.33 5.78 13.52
C THR A 131 -0.06 5.57 12.91
N LEU A 132 -0.25 4.49 12.16
CA LEU A 132 -1.57 4.14 11.61
C LEU A 132 -2.59 3.87 12.72
N HIS A 133 -2.22 3.17 13.78
CA HIS A 133 -3.08 2.95 14.94
C HIS A 133 -3.53 4.28 15.55
N SER A 134 -2.60 5.21 15.82
CA SER A 134 -2.94 6.53 16.37
C SER A 134 -3.85 7.33 15.42
N MET A 135 -3.64 7.24 14.10
CA MET A 135 -4.50 7.92 13.12
C MET A 135 -5.93 7.33 13.12
N LEU A 136 -6.05 6.00 13.12
CA LEU A 136 -7.34 5.31 13.13
C LEU A 136 -8.11 5.55 14.43
N THR A 137 -7.43 5.54 15.57
CA THR A 137 -8.04 5.73 16.88
C THR A 137 -8.44 7.19 17.10
N ASN A 138 -7.56 8.15 16.79
CA ASN A 138 -7.83 9.56 17.09
C ASN A 138 -8.78 10.22 16.09
N LYS A 139 -8.70 9.84 14.80
CA LYS A 139 -9.47 10.51 13.73
C LYS A 139 -10.58 9.63 13.15
N GLY A 140 -10.61 8.34 13.46
CA GLY A 140 -11.51 7.35 12.84
C GLY A 140 -11.18 7.02 11.38
N ARG A 141 -10.24 7.75 10.76
CA ARG A 141 -9.85 7.58 9.35
C ARG A 141 -8.41 8.02 9.12
N ILE A 142 -7.79 7.45 8.09
CA ILE A 142 -6.51 7.93 7.60
C ILE A 142 -6.74 9.14 6.71
N VAL A 143 -6.13 10.26 7.07
CA VAL A 143 -6.21 11.52 6.32
C VAL A 143 -4.88 11.73 5.61
N LYS A 144 -4.93 12.13 4.33
CA LYS A 144 -3.75 12.57 3.59
C LYS A 144 -3.20 13.84 4.26
N ASN A 145 -1.92 13.84 4.63
CA ASN A 145 -1.31 15.05 5.17
C ASN A 145 -1.15 16.07 4.04
N ARG A 146 -1.55 17.34 4.27
CA ARG A 146 -1.26 18.43 3.33
C ARG A 146 0.25 18.73 3.37
N PRO A 147 0.95 18.78 2.23
CA PRO A 147 2.34 19.19 2.21
C PRO A 147 2.46 20.62 2.76
N GLY A 148 3.37 20.84 3.72
CA GLY A 148 3.70 22.15 4.27
C GLY A 148 3.07 22.51 5.63
N THR A 149 2.10 21.74 6.13
CA THR A 149 1.54 22.00 7.46
C THR A 149 2.45 21.39 8.54
N LYS A 150 3.29 22.20 9.19
CA LYS A 150 3.91 21.80 10.45
C LYS A 150 2.78 21.50 11.43
N VAL A 151 2.72 20.28 11.95
CA VAL A 151 1.84 19.97 13.08
C VAL A 151 2.42 20.75 14.26
N VAL A 152 1.88 21.94 14.52
CA VAL A 152 2.16 22.66 15.76
C VAL A 152 1.66 21.75 16.87
N GLY A 153 2.54 21.39 17.81
CA GLY A 153 2.20 20.51 18.91
C GLY A 153 0.89 20.97 19.54
N SER A 154 -0.10 20.08 19.60
CA SER A 154 -1.39 20.39 20.19
C SER A 154 -1.21 20.52 21.70
N ALA A 155 -0.91 21.72 22.16
CA ALA A 155 -1.27 22.16 23.50
C ALA A 155 -2.80 22.06 23.62
N GLY A 156 -3.25 21.40 24.69
CA GLY A 156 -4.62 21.10 25.07
C GLY A 156 -5.74 21.75 24.25
N LEU A 157 -6.36 20.98 23.36
CA LEU A 157 -7.74 21.26 22.96
C LEU A 157 -8.65 20.58 23.99
N LYS A 158 -9.26 21.39 24.88
CA LYS A 158 -10.38 20.95 25.71
C LYS A 158 -11.50 20.49 24.78
N VAL A 159 -11.80 19.20 24.80
CA VAL A 159 -13.03 18.67 24.20
C VAL A 159 -14.13 18.89 25.23
N GLU A 160 -15.08 19.77 24.90
CA GLU A 160 -16.33 19.85 25.65
C GLU A 160 -17.07 18.52 25.53
N VAL A 161 -17.39 17.95 26.69
CA VAL A 161 -18.19 16.73 26.81
C VAL A 161 -19.64 17.10 26.50
N TYR A 162 -20.12 16.74 25.31
CA TYR A 162 -21.56 16.69 25.04
C TYR A 162 -22.08 15.33 25.51
N ASP A 163 -22.87 15.34 26.59
CA ASP A 163 -23.67 14.19 27.02
C ASP A 163 -24.67 13.84 25.91
N SER A 164 -24.72 12.56 25.54
CA SER A 164 -25.66 12.03 24.54
C SER A 164 -26.03 10.61 24.92
N ARG A 165 -26.82 10.48 25.99
CA ARG A 165 -27.75 9.37 26.20
C ARG A 165 -28.77 9.27 25.06
N SER A 166 -28.34 8.94 23.86
CA SER A 166 -29.17 8.53 22.72
C SER A 166 -28.25 8.30 21.53
N TRP A 167 -27.66 7.12 21.37
CA TRP A 167 -27.27 6.61 20.04
C TRP A 167 -27.26 5.08 20.12
N ARG A 168 -28.45 4.53 20.33
CA ARG A 168 -28.75 3.13 20.04
C ARG A 168 -28.95 3.01 18.53
N SER A 169 -27.86 2.84 17.77
CA SER A 169 -27.94 2.28 16.42
C SER A 169 -26.56 1.75 15.99
N GLN A 170 -26.51 0.45 15.77
CA GLN A 170 -25.35 -0.28 15.28
C GLN A 170 -24.93 0.26 13.91
N LYS A 171 -23.72 0.81 13.79
CA LYS A 171 -22.99 0.89 12.51
C LYS A 171 -21.51 0.64 12.76
N THR A 172 -21.03 -0.54 12.40
CA THR A 172 -19.60 -0.83 12.22
C THR A 172 -19.10 0.00 11.03
N ASN A 173 -18.73 1.25 11.28
CA ASN A 173 -18.37 2.19 10.23
C ASN A 173 -16.85 2.15 9.98
N THR A 174 -16.39 1.11 9.29
CA THR A 174 -15.15 1.18 8.48
C THR A 174 -15.52 0.86 7.04
N GLY A 175 -16.50 1.60 6.52
CA GLY A 175 -16.81 1.64 5.09
C GLY A 175 -15.75 2.44 4.34
N LEU A 176 -14.60 1.82 4.08
CA LEU A 176 -13.80 2.16 2.90
C LEU A 176 -14.43 1.43 1.69
N VAL A 177 -15.65 1.84 1.35
CA VAL A 177 -16.23 1.60 0.02
C VAL A 177 -15.46 2.53 -0.91
N GLY A 178 -14.60 1.97 -1.76
CA GLY A 178 -13.87 2.77 -2.76
C GLY A 178 -12.45 2.32 -3.09
N PHE A 179 -11.84 1.42 -2.30
CA PHE A 179 -10.53 0.83 -2.67
C PHE A 179 -10.66 -0.55 -3.32
N ASP A 180 -11.79 -1.24 -3.12
CA ASP A 180 -12.07 -2.53 -3.78
C ASP A 180 -12.25 -2.36 -5.30
N GLU A 181 -12.64 -1.17 -5.77
CA GLU A 181 -12.87 -0.86 -7.18
C GLU A 181 -11.57 -0.54 -7.96
N ILE A 182 -10.54 -0.01 -7.28
CA ILE A 182 -9.23 0.29 -7.89
C ILE A 182 -8.46 -1.01 -8.20
N LEU A 183 -8.61 -2.04 -7.37
CA LEU A 183 -7.92 -3.33 -7.57
C LEU A 183 -8.54 -4.20 -8.67
N LEU A 184 -9.80 -3.95 -9.04
CA LEU A 184 -10.53 -4.72 -10.06
C LEU A 184 -10.27 -4.21 -11.49
N ALA A 185 -9.68 -3.03 -11.66
CA ALA A 185 -9.58 -2.37 -12.97
C ALA A 185 -8.25 -2.62 -13.73
N GLN A 186 -7.21 -3.21 -13.12
CA GLN A 186 -5.85 -3.15 -13.70
C GLN A 186 -5.11 -4.47 -14.02
N ASP A 187 -5.58 -5.65 -13.63
CA ASP A 187 -4.76 -6.87 -13.81
C ASP A 187 -5.43 -7.98 -14.62
N ARG A 188 -5.21 -7.97 -15.95
CA ARG A 188 -5.32 -9.15 -16.81
C ARG A 188 -3.98 -9.89 -17.00
N SER A 189 -2.89 -9.46 -16.36
CA SER A 189 -1.52 -9.86 -16.74
C SER A 189 -0.72 -10.69 -15.70
N SER A 190 -1.09 -10.74 -14.42
CA SER A 190 -0.26 -11.39 -13.39
C SER A 190 -0.86 -12.68 -12.81
N TYR A 191 -1.10 -13.68 -13.66
CA TYR A 191 -1.41 -15.03 -13.19
C TYR A 191 -0.13 -15.72 -12.73
N CYS A 192 -0.09 -16.14 -11.47
CA CYS A 192 0.93 -17.06 -10.99
C CYS A 192 0.58 -18.46 -11.51
N TYR A 193 1.14 -18.86 -12.66
CA TYR A 193 0.95 -20.22 -13.17
C TYR A 193 1.52 -21.23 -12.18
N GLU A 194 0.72 -22.20 -11.78
CA GLU A 194 1.15 -23.35 -10.99
C GLU A 194 1.93 -24.34 -11.88
N GLY A 195 3.13 -23.93 -12.30
CA GLY A 195 4.13 -24.82 -12.87
C GLY A 195 4.83 -25.57 -11.75
N LYS A 196 4.79 -26.90 -11.78
CA LYS A 196 5.60 -27.75 -10.93
C LYS A 196 7.08 -27.37 -11.13
N GLY A 197 7.69 -26.82 -10.09
CA GLY A 197 9.14 -26.77 -9.89
C GLY A 197 9.93 -26.05 -10.99
N GLU A 198 10.10 -24.73 -10.85
CA GLU A 198 11.37 -24.00 -11.05
C GLU A 198 11.10 -22.51 -10.80
N VAL A 199 11.84 -21.91 -9.86
CA VAL A 199 11.81 -20.46 -9.61
C VAL A 199 12.68 -19.82 -10.69
N HIS A 200 12.07 -19.40 -11.80
CA HIS A 200 12.76 -18.49 -12.70
C HIS A 200 12.69 -17.08 -12.13
N ASP A 201 13.86 -16.53 -11.79
CA ASP A 201 14.05 -15.12 -11.49
C ASP A 201 13.53 -14.28 -12.66
N ILE A 202 12.38 -13.64 -12.49
CA ILE A 202 11.88 -12.65 -13.44
C ILE A 202 12.59 -11.32 -13.14
N HIS A 203 13.87 -11.29 -13.50
CA HIS A 203 14.59 -10.09 -13.83
C HIS A 203 15.35 -10.35 -15.11
N ASN A 204 14.64 -10.40 -16.24
CA ASN A 204 15.32 -10.21 -17.50
C ASN A 204 14.44 -9.53 -18.55
N ARG A 205 14.93 -8.40 -19.08
CA ARG A 205 14.34 -7.70 -20.23
C ARG A 205 14.41 -8.51 -21.53
N ASP A 206 15.04 -9.69 -21.46
CA ASP A 206 15.29 -10.56 -22.61
C ASP A 206 14.05 -11.38 -23.05
N ILE A 207 13.08 -11.64 -22.16
CA ILE A 207 11.87 -12.42 -22.50
C ILE A 207 10.96 -11.66 -23.50
N GLN A 208 11.02 -10.32 -23.52
CA GLN A 208 10.24 -9.53 -24.49
C GLN A 208 10.80 -9.59 -25.92
N ARG A 209 12.10 -9.87 -26.11
CA ARG A 209 12.67 -10.02 -27.46
C ARG A 209 12.30 -11.36 -28.08
N ASP A 210 12.32 -12.45 -27.29
CA ASP A 210 12.00 -13.79 -27.79
C ASP A 210 10.54 -13.94 -28.23
N TRP A 211 9.59 -13.28 -27.56
CA TRP A 211 8.18 -13.31 -27.97
C TRP A 211 7.90 -12.53 -29.26
N ILE A 212 8.65 -11.45 -29.52
CA ILE A 212 8.51 -10.65 -30.75
C ILE A 212 9.16 -11.38 -31.94
N GLU A 213 10.33 -12.00 -31.75
CA GLU A 213 11.00 -12.83 -32.77
C GLU A 213 10.15 -14.06 -33.14
N MET A 214 9.54 -14.71 -32.14
CA MET A 214 8.69 -15.89 -32.36
C MET A 214 7.35 -15.55 -33.04
N LEU A 215 6.85 -14.32 -32.90
CA LEU A 215 5.68 -13.82 -33.63
C LEU A 215 6.03 -13.44 -35.07
N LEU A 216 7.19 -12.83 -35.32
CA LEU A 216 7.61 -12.44 -36.68
C LEU A 216 7.94 -13.66 -37.56
N SER A 217 8.41 -14.77 -36.98
CA SER A 217 8.64 -16.02 -37.72
C SER A 217 7.36 -16.79 -38.08
N LYS A 218 6.21 -16.49 -37.47
CA LYS A 218 4.92 -17.16 -37.73
C LYS A 218 4.00 -16.43 -38.71
N PHE A 219 4.30 -15.17 -39.01
CA PHE A 219 3.52 -14.33 -39.92
C PHE A 219 4.31 -13.88 -41.16
N GLY A 220 5.43 -14.54 -41.44
CA GLY A 220 6.32 -14.25 -42.56
C GLY A 220 6.49 -15.41 -43.54
N GLU A 221 5.38 -15.97 -44.04
CA GLU A 221 5.29 -16.69 -45.32
C GLU A 221 3.94 -16.39 -45.98
#